data_AF-A0A7C7UT51-F1
#
_entry.id   AF-A0A7C7UT51-F1
#
_cell.length_a   1.000
_cell.length_b   1.000
_cell.length_c   1.000
_cell.angle_alpha   90.00
_cell.angle_beta   90.00
_cell.angle_gamma   90.00
#
_symmetry.space_group_name_H-M   'P 1'
#
loop_
_entity.id
_entity.type
_entity.pdbx_description
1 polymer ?
#
loop_
_entity_poly.entity_id
_entity_poly.type
_entity_poly.pdbx_seq_one_letter_code
_entity_poly.pdbx_strand_id
1 'polypeptide(L)'
;MEISKGNLNVPVEVEERGDEIEKLARAFKQMRDNLKALYNHLKEEKENLQKLLDALPVAVLFRKREGEVFVNRTFLNMFGQPGDINRFLEEVKEAKNIRTEKIERQEGEIYIFEDITPIVLAERFRVWQESVKRIAHEIKNPLTPMKLNLGRILKHLEKDTNREKIRELVNVVMGEVDRINLLVNQFKNLSMERRINPEKFMIRELIGEVVKIYVDL
;
A
#
# COMPACT_ATOMS: atom_id res chain seq x y z
N MET A 1 44.86 34.18 14.20
CA MET A 1 44.84 32.91 13.44
C MET A 1 43.42 32.66 12.96
N GLU A 2 43.14 32.82 11.66
CA GLU A 2 41.81 32.57 11.07
C GLU A 2 41.45 31.08 10.95
N ILE A 3 42.46 30.22 11.10
CA ILE A 3 42.34 28.76 10.92
C ILE A 3 41.64 28.10 12.11
N SER A 4 41.77 28.68 13.31
CA SER A 4 41.01 28.27 14.50
C SER A 4 39.51 28.62 14.44
N LYS A 5 39.07 29.37 13.40
CA LYS A 5 37.67 29.67 13.12
C LYS A 5 37.05 28.80 12.01
N GLY A 6 37.75 27.75 11.55
CA GLY A 6 37.25 26.81 10.53
C GLY A 6 37.42 27.25 9.08
N ASN A 7 38.11 28.36 8.81
CA ASN A 7 38.41 28.81 7.46
C ASN A 7 39.72 28.16 6.93
N LEU A 8 39.58 27.02 6.25
CA LEU A 8 40.72 26.27 5.65
C LEU A 8 41.17 26.80 4.29
N ASN A 9 40.57 27.89 3.79
CA ASN A 9 40.93 28.49 2.50
C ASN A 9 42.07 29.52 2.59
N VAL A 10 42.59 29.77 3.80
CA VAL A 10 43.71 30.71 3.97
C VAL A 10 45.01 30.07 3.45
N PRO A 11 45.73 30.72 2.52
CA PRO A 11 47.03 30.24 2.08
C PRO A 11 48.03 30.30 3.23
N VAL A 12 48.67 29.16 3.53
CA VAL A 12 49.84 29.10 4.41
C VAL A 12 51.05 29.28 3.52
N GLU A 13 51.61 30.49 3.53
CA GLU A 13 52.90 30.77 2.89
C GLU A 13 53.99 30.01 3.66
N VAL A 14 54.80 29.25 2.93
CA VAL A 14 55.95 28.54 3.49
C VAL A 14 57.17 29.26 2.95
N GLU A 15 57.86 30.02 3.79
CA GLU A 15 59.12 30.65 3.43
C GLU A 15 60.24 29.58 3.41
N GLU A 16 61.05 29.54 2.34
CA GLU A 16 62.16 28.60 2.17
C GLU A 16 63.40 29.08 2.95
N ARG A 17 63.35 29.01 4.28
CA ARG A 17 64.45 29.43 5.17
C ARG A 17 65.39 28.29 5.58
N GLY A 18 65.04 27.03 5.31
CA GLY A 18 65.84 25.85 5.67
C GLY A 18 65.88 25.53 7.16
N ASP A 19 65.06 26.20 7.97
CA ASP A 19 65.04 26.11 9.43
C ASP A 19 63.89 25.23 9.96
N GLU A 20 63.81 25.07 11.29
CA GLU A 20 62.74 24.31 11.95
C GLU A 20 61.34 24.92 11.70
N ILE A 21 61.27 26.22 11.40
CA ILE A 21 60.04 26.93 11.09
C ILE A 21 59.50 26.49 9.72
N GLU A 22 60.36 26.26 8.74
CA GLU A 22 59.96 25.69 7.45
C GLU A 22 59.36 24.28 7.60
N LYS A 23 59.99 23.41 8.40
CA LYS A 23 59.46 22.06 8.67
C LYS A 23 58.07 22.11 9.33
N LEU A 24 57.89 23.00 10.30
CA LEU A 24 56.60 23.21 10.96
C LEU A 24 55.55 23.78 10.01
N ALA A 25 55.91 24.74 9.16
CA ALA A 25 55.03 25.32 8.15
C ALA A 25 54.60 24.28 7.10
N ARG A 26 55.51 23.41 6.65
CA ARG A 26 55.20 22.28 5.76
C ARG A 26 54.27 21.27 6.43
N ALA A 27 54.53 20.89 7.69
CA ALA A 27 53.68 19.98 8.45
C ALA A 27 52.27 20.55 8.65
N PHE A 28 52.17 21.85 8.96
CA PHE A 28 50.89 22.53 9.15
C PHE A 28 50.11 22.67 7.83
N LYS A 29 50.80 22.98 6.72
CA LYS A 29 50.21 22.97 5.36
C LYS A 29 49.66 21.59 5.01
N GLN A 30 50.43 20.53 5.27
CA GLN A 30 50.01 19.15 5.02
C GLN A 30 48.79 18.75 5.87
N MET A 31 48.76 19.11 7.16
CA MET A 31 47.60 18.88 8.03
C MET A 31 46.35 19.61 7.51
N ARG A 32 46.48 20.87 7.08
CA ARG A 32 45.37 21.63 6.49
C ARG A 32 44.85 20.97 5.22
N ASP A 33 45.73 20.56 4.32
CA ASP A 33 45.36 19.93 3.05
C ASP A 33 44.66 18.58 3.28
N ASN A 34 45.15 17.78 4.24
CA ASN A 34 44.49 16.55 4.67
C ASN A 34 43.10 16.81 5.26
N LEU A 35 42.96 17.84 6.11
CA LEU A 35 41.68 18.19 6.72
C LEU A 35 40.65 18.64 5.66
N LYS A 36 41.12 19.40 4.65
CA LYS A 36 40.29 19.83 3.52
C LYS A 36 39.84 18.63 2.68
N ALA A 37 40.74 17.68 2.41
CA ALA A 37 40.40 16.45 1.71
C ALA A 37 39.37 15.63 2.49
N LEU A 38 39.57 15.44 3.80
CA LEU A 38 38.65 14.71 4.68
C LEU A 38 37.26 15.37 4.72
N TYR A 39 37.21 16.70 4.85
CA TYR A 39 35.96 17.45 4.85
C TYR A 39 35.18 17.28 3.53
N ASN A 40 35.86 17.40 2.40
CA ASN A 40 35.25 17.22 1.09
C ASN A 40 34.72 15.79 0.92
N HIS A 41 35.50 14.80 1.32
CA HIS A 41 35.09 13.39 1.27
C HIS A 41 33.84 13.14 2.12
N LEU A 42 33.82 13.63 3.36
CA LEU A 42 32.67 13.48 4.26
C LEU A 42 31.43 14.19 3.70
N LYS A 43 31.60 15.35 3.06
CA LYS A 43 30.51 16.07 2.41
C LYS A 43 29.93 15.26 1.26
N GLU A 44 30.77 14.71 0.38
CA GLU A 44 30.34 13.86 -0.72
C GLU A 44 29.63 12.59 -0.21
N GLU A 45 30.17 11.96 0.84
CA GLU A 45 29.57 10.78 1.46
C GLU A 45 28.18 11.10 2.03
N LYS A 46 28.04 12.23 2.74
CA LYS A 46 26.73 12.71 3.23
C LYS A 46 25.75 12.96 2.09
N GLU A 47 26.18 13.62 1.02
CA GLU A 47 25.32 13.88 -0.15
C GLU A 47 24.87 12.58 -0.83
N ASN A 48 25.76 11.60 -0.93
CA ASN A 48 25.42 10.29 -1.49
C ASN A 48 24.40 9.55 -0.63
N LEU A 49 24.57 9.54 0.69
CA LEU A 49 23.59 8.93 1.61
C LEU A 49 22.21 9.61 1.52
N GLN A 50 22.17 10.94 1.41
CA GLN A 50 20.92 11.67 1.22
C GLN A 50 20.21 11.25 -0.07
N LYS A 51 20.95 11.14 -1.19
CA LYS A 51 20.40 10.69 -2.47
C LYS A 51 19.86 9.27 -2.40
N LEU A 52 20.55 8.36 -1.72
CA LEU A 52 20.08 6.99 -1.54
C LEU A 52 18.77 6.95 -0.75
N LEU A 53 18.68 7.74 0.32
CA LEU A 53 17.47 7.83 1.12
C LEU A 53 16.29 8.44 0.34
N ASP A 54 16.57 9.45 -0.49
CA ASP A 54 15.57 10.10 -1.34
C ASP A 54 15.13 9.23 -2.51
N ALA A 55 15.93 8.24 -2.91
CA ALA A 55 15.58 7.27 -3.95
C ALA A 55 14.70 6.11 -3.43
N LEU A 56 14.57 5.95 -2.11
CA LEU A 56 13.72 4.91 -1.55
C LEU A 56 12.23 5.20 -1.86
N PRO A 57 11.47 4.20 -2.32
CA PRO A 57 10.04 4.34 -2.59
C PRO A 57 9.18 4.36 -1.31
N VAL A 58 9.81 4.50 -0.14
CA VAL A 58 9.15 4.61 1.15
C VAL A 58 9.38 5.98 1.73
N ALA A 59 8.36 6.50 2.41
CA ALA A 59 8.46 7.74 3.16
C ALA A 59 9.12 7.46 4.50
N VAL A 60 10.19 8.19 4.82
CA VAL A 60 10.97 8.02 6.05
C VAL A 60 10.88 9.30 6.86
N LEU A 61 10.54 9.17 8.14
CA LEU A 61 10.59 10.23 9.14
C LEU A 61 11.48 9.79 10.29
N PHE A 62 12.48 10.59 10.61
CA PHE A 62 13.33 10.42 11.77
C PHE A 62 13.06 11.55 12.76
N ARG A 63 12.75 11.18 13.99
CA ARG A 63 12.57 12.12 15.11
C ARG A 63 13.71 11.90 16.10
N LYS A 64 14.64 12.86 16.17
CA LYS A 64 15.68 12.86 17.22
C LYS A 64 15.06 13.08 18.59
N ARG A 65 15.74 12.61 19.64
CA ARG A 65 15.36 12.89 21.04
C ARG A 65 15.33 14.39 21.37
N GLU A 66 16.15 15.18 20.67
CA GLU A 66 16.24 16.64 20.82
C GLU A 66 15.08 17.40 20.12
N GLY A 67 14.15 16.68 19.48
CA GLY A 67 12.98 17.27 18.80
C GLY A 67 13.22 17.65 17.34
N GLU A 68 14.45 17.53 16.84
CA GLU A 68 14.74 17.71 15.41
C GLU A 68 14.11 16.58 14.59
N VAL A 69 13.45 16.95 13.50
CA VAL A 69 12.78 16.02 12.59
C VAL A 69 13.48 16.08 11.25
N PHE A 70 13.76 14.91 10.71
CA PHE A 70 14.31 14.73 9.37
C PHE A 70 13.38 13.84 8.57
N VAL A 71 13.15 14.20 7.31
CA VAL A 71 12.29 13.44 6.39
C VAL A 71 12.98 13.31 5.03
N ASN A 72 12.72 12.22 4.32
CA ASN A 72 13.20 12.06 2.95
C ASN A 72 12.27 12.73 1.92
N ARG A 73 12.73 12.84 0.67
CA ARG A 73 11.93 13.39 -0.43
C ARG A 73 10.60 12.66 -0.61
N THR A 74 10.58 11.33 -0.49
CA THR A 74 9.36 10.53 -0.66
C THR A 74 8.31 10.88 0.38
N PHE A 75 8.69 11.12 1.63
CA PHE A 75 7.78 11.63 2.66
C PHE A 75 7.13 12.95 2.25
N LEU A 76 7.92 13.91 1.78
CA LEU A 76 7.40 15.21 1.34
C LEU A 76 6.45 15.08 0.14
N ASN A 77 6.74 14.16 -0.77
CA ASN A 77 5.88 13.90 -1.93
C ASN A 77 4.55 13.24 -1.52
N MET A 78 4.55 12.37 -0.51
CA MET A 78 3.36 11.66 -0.04
C MET A 78 2.50 12.52 0.90
N PHE A 79 3.12 13.25 1.82
CA PHE A 79 2.43 13.89 2.95
C PHE A 79 2.61 15.41 3.01
N GLY A 80 3.48 15.99 2.19
CA GLY A 80 3.84 17.40 2.28
C GLY A 80 4.80 17.68 3.45
N GLN A 81 4.88 18.94 3.87
CA GLN A 81 5.71 19.29 5.02
C GLN A 81 5.07 18.78 6.32
N PRO A 82 5.84 18.10 7.18
CA PRO A 82 5.34 17.65 8.47
C PRO A 82 5.06 18.87 9.36
N GLY A 83 3.79 19.02 9.76
CA GLY A 83 3.37 20.00 10.78
C GLY A 83 3.64 19.46 12.18
N ASP A 84 2.58 19.31 12.98
CA ASP A 84 2.68 18.61 14.26
C ASP A 84 2.86 17.10 14.04
N ILE A 85 4.05 16.59 14.39
CA ILE A 85 4.40 15.17 14.22
C ILE A 85 3.48 14.24 14.99
N ASN A 86 3.08 14.59 16.20
CA ASN A 86 2.24 13.71 17.01
C ASN A 86 0.87 13.59 16.38
N ARG A 87 0.30 14.71 15.93
CA ARG A 87 -0.97 14.72 15.20
C ARG A 87 -0.87 13.93 13.90
N PHE A 88 0.18 14.14 13.13
CA PHE A 88 0.42 13.41 11.88
C PHE A 88 0.50 11.90 12.11
N LEU A 89 1.23 11.46 13.15
CA LEU A 89 1.35 10.04 13.47
C LEU A 89 0.01 9.40 13.86
N GLU A 90 -0.90 10.14 14.51
CA GLU A 90 -2.25 9.64 14.79
C GLU A 90 -3.10 9.57 13.51
N GLU A 91 -3.06 10.60 12.65
CA GLU A 91 -3.81 10.62 11.38
C GLU A 91 -3.38 9.48 10.44
N VAL A 92 -2.08 9.20 10.35
CA VAL A 92 -1.56 8.13 9.48
C VAL A 92 -1.83 6.72 10.04
N LYS A 93 -1.94 6.55 11.36
CA LYS A 93 -2.35 5.27 11.94
C LYS A 93 -3.76 4.85 11.52
N GLU A 94 -4.65 5.81 11.25
CA GLU A 94 -6.02 5.53 10.79
C GLU A 94 -6.09 5.22 9.28
N ALA A 95 -5.05 5.57 8.52
CA ALA A 95 -4.99 5.36 7.08
C ALA A 95 -4.78 3.88 6.74
N LYS A 96 -5.84 3.20 6.26
CA LYS A 96 -5.83 1.76 5.94
C LYS A 96 -4.84 1.34 4.85
N ASN A 97 -4.44 2.28 4.00
CA ASN A 97 -3.61 2.06 2.82
C ASN A 97 -2.16 2.50 3.02
N ILE A 98 -1.81 3.00 4.21
CA ILE A 98 -0.43 3.31 4.58
C ILE A 98 0.03 2.30 5.62
N ARG A 99 1.01 1.48 5.26
CA ARG A 99 1.70 0.63 6.24
C ARG A 99 2.72 1.47 6.99
N THR A 100 2.69 1.41 8.32
CA THR A 100 3.62 2.14 9.19
C THR A 100 4.46 1.18 10.01
N GLU A 101 5.78 1.34 9.97
CA GLU A 101 6.72 0.65 10.86
C GLU A 101 7.50 1.65 11.72
N LYS A 102 7.63 1.36 13.01
CA LYS A 102 8.42 2.16 13.96
C LYS A 102 9.67 1.39 14.35
N ILE A 103 10.82 2.04 14.29
CA ILE A 103 12.13 1.53 14.73
C ILE A 103 12.69 2.47 15.78
N GLU A 104 12.95 1.96 16.97
CA GLU A 104 13.60 2.72 18.05
C GLU A 104 15.12 2.60 17.96
N ARG A 105 15.81 3.74 18.11
CA ARG A 105 17.27 3.85 18.15
C ARG A 105 17.69 4.66 19.38
N GLN A 106 18.98 4.62 19.72
CA GLN A 106 19.48 5.37 20.88
C GLN A 106 19.37 6.89 20.66
N GLU A 107 19.44 7.33 19.42
CA GLU A 107 19.45 8.72 18.97
C GLU A 107 18.05 9.28 18.73
N GLY A 108 17.02 8.42 18.62
CA GLY A 108 15.67 8.83 18.25
C GLY A 108 14.80 7.68 17.73
N GLU A 109 13.73 8.04 17.05
CA GLU A 109 12.74 7.11 16.48
C GLU A 109 12.67 7.28 14.95
N ILE A 110 12.65 6.18 14.23
CA ILE A 110 12.44 6.15 12.77
C ILE A 110 11.05 5.59 12.50
N TYR A 111 10.29 6.29 11.67
CA TYR A 111 9.01 5.88 11.14
C TYR A 111 9.15 5.68 9.63
N ILE A 112 8.71 4.52 9.16
CA ILE A 112 8.69 4.15 7.74
C ILE A 112 7.23 4.02 7.33
N PHE A 113 6.85 4.76 6.30
CA PHE A 113 5.50 4.76 5.74
C PHE A 113 5.56 4.26 4.30
N GLU A 114 4.72 3.29 3.98
CA GLU A 114 4.62 2.71 2.65
C GLU A 114 3.18 2.74 2.16
N ASP A 115 2.96 3.34 1.00
CA ASP A 115 1.67 3.31 0.32
C ASP A 115 1.48 1.94 -0.34
N ILE A 116 0.63 1.12 0.29
CA ILE A 116 0.32 -0.23 -0.19
C ILE A 116 -0.89 -0.24 -1.14
N THR A 117 -1.45 0.91 -1.50
CA THR A 117 -2.58 1.03 -2.44
C THR A 117 -2.34 0.23 -3.72
N PRO A 118 -1.17 0.32 -4.40
CA PRO A 118 -0.94 -0.43 -5.64
C PRO A 118 -0.99 -1.95 -5.43
N ILE A 119 -0.45 -2.43 -4.30
CA ILE A 119 -0.43 -3.87 -3.96
C ILE A 119 -1.85 -4.35 -3.68
N VAL A 120 -2.62 -3.60 -2.88
CA VAL A 120 -4.02 -3.92 -2.56
C VAL A 120 -4.88 -3.94 -3.82
N LEU A 121 -4.71 -2.96 -4.72
CA LEU A 121 -5.44 -2.91 -5.98
C LEU A 121 -5.08 -4.06 -6.91
N ALA A 122 -3.78 -4.40 -7.02
CA ALA A 122 -3.32 -5.53 -7.82
C ALA A 122 -3.93 -6.84 -7.32
N GLU A 123 -3.94 -7.06 -6.00
CA GLU A 123 -4.51 -8.26 -5.40
C GLU A 123 -6.03 -8.31 -5.58
N ARG A 124 -6.74 -7.20 -5.38
CA ARG A 124 -8.17 -7.10 -5.68
C ARG A 124 -8.47 -7.45 -7.14
N PHE A 125 -7.67 -6.93 -8.07
CA PHE A 125 -7.83 -7.23 -9.49
C PHE A 125 -7.57 -8.71 -9.80
N ARG A 126 -6.57 -9.32 -9.16
CA ARG A 126 -6.29 -10.76 -9.29
C ARG A 126 -7.48 -11.61 -8.83
N VAL A 127 -8.00 -11.34 -7.63
CA VAL A 127 -9.16 -12.03 -7.06
C VAL A 127 -10.41 -11.81 -7.92
N TRP A 128 -10.59 -10.59 -8.45
CA TRP A 128 -11.65 -10.27 -9.39
C TRP A 128 -11.58 -11.12 -10.66
N GLN A 129 -10.41 -11.20 -11.30
CA GLN A 129 -10.20 -12.01 -12.50
C GLN A 129 -10.47 -13.50 -12.26
N GLU A 130 -10.05 -14.02 -11.10
CA GLU A 130 -10.32 -15.38 -10.68
C GLU A 130 -11.82 -15.63 -10.52
N SER A 131 -12.52 -14.70 -9.86
CA SER A 131 -13.97 -14.75 -9.66
C SER A 131 -14.73 -14.75 -10.99
N VAL A 132 -14.34 -13.88 -11.94
CA VAL A 132 -14.93 -13.81 -13.29
C VAL A 132 -14.81 -15.15 -14.02
N LYS A 133 -13.62 -15.75 -14.03
CA LYS A 133 -13.40 -17.06 -14.67
C LYS A 133 -14.28 -18.13 -14.04
N ARG A 134 -14.34 -18.17 -12.70
CA ARG A 134 -15.17 -19.13 -11.97
C ARG A 134 -16.64 -19.01 -12.35
N ILE A 135 -17.16 -17.79 -12.41
CA ILE A 135 -18.55 -17.54 -12.78
C ILE A 135 -18.83 -17.93 -14.22
N ALA A 136 -17.93 -17.62 -15.15
CA ALA A 136 -18.08 -18.06 -16.53
C ALA A 136 -18.20 -19.60 -16.62
N HIS A 137 -17.39 -20.33 -15.84
CA HIS A 137 -17.50 -21.78 -15.72
C HIS A 137 -18.82 -22.22 -15.07
N GLU A 138 -19.21 -21.60 -13.97
CA GLU A 138 -20.43 -21.94 -13.23
C GLU A 138 -21.72 -21.58 -13.98
N ILE A 139 -21.72 -20.60 -14.87
CA ILE A 139 -22.84 -20.30 -15.79
C ILE A 139 -22.89 -21.30 -16.94
N LYS A 140 -21.74 -21.73 -17.47
CA LYS A 140 -21.68 -22.71 -18.56
C LYS A 140 -22.24 -24.08 -18.13
N ASN A 141 -22.06 -24.43 -16.87
CA ASN A 141 -22.47 -25.71 -16.28
C ASN A 141 -23.99 -25.96 -16.37
N PRO A 142 -24.90 -25.06 -15.95
CA PRO A 142 -26.34 -25.23 -16.11
C PRO A 142 -26.83 -25.01 -17.56
N LEU A 143 -26.16 -24.19 -18.38
CA LEU A 143 -26.61 -23.94 -19.76
C LEU A 143 -26.62 -25.19 -20.65
N THR A 144 -25.70 -26.12 -20.41
CA THR A 144 -25.58 -27.36 -21.21
C THR A 144 -26.74 -28.35 -20.94
N PRO A 145 -27.03 -28.77 -19.69
CA PRO A 145 -28.20 -29.57 -19.37
C PRO A 145 -29.52 -28.84 -19.68
N MET A 146 -29.62 -27.51 -19.48
CA MET A 146 -30.79 -26.73 -19.92
C MET A 146 -31.08 -26.97 -21.41
N LYS A 147 -30.07 -26.82 -22.27
CA LYS A 147 -30.22 -27.02 -23.71
C LYS A 147 -30.68 -28.44 -24.06
N LEU A 148 -30.16 -29.45 -23.36
CA LEU A 148 -30.56 -30.85 -23.55
C LEU A 148 -32.01 -31.08 -23.10
N ASN A 149 -32.41 -30.52 -21.95
CA ASN A 149 -33.76 -30.62 -21.42
C ASN A 149 -34.78 -29.92 -22.32
N LEU A 150 -34.46 -28.74 -22.84
CA LEU A 150 -35.27 -28.05 -23.85
C LEU A 150 -35.41 -28.87 -25.13
N GLY A 151 -34.33 -29.49 -25.62
CA GLY A 151 -34.39 -30.41 -26.77
C GLY A 151 -35.26 -31.65 -26.51
N ARG A 152 -35.27 -32.17 -25.29
CA ARG A 152 -36.17 -33.26 -24.87
C ARG A 152 -37.62 -32.81 -24.82
N ILE A 153 -37.89 -31.61 -24.30
CA ILE A 153 -39.22 -30.99 -24.28
C ILE A 153 -39.76 -30.90 -25.71
N LEU A 154 -38.98 -30.35 -26.65
CA LEU A 154 -39.38 -30.25 -28.06
C LEU A 154 -39.75 -31.61 -28.66
N LYS A 155 -38.92 -32.64 -28.46
CA LYS A 155 -39.21 -34.01 -28.94
C LYS A 155 -40.49 -34.61 -28.33
N HIS A 156 -40.79 -34.30 -27.06
CA HIS A 156 -42.01 -34.78 -26.40
C HIS A 156 -43.27 -34.05 -26.87
N LEU A 157 -43.14 -32.81 -27.35
CA LEU A 157 -44.24 -32.06 -27.95
C LEU A 157 -44.60 -32.54 -29.37
N GLU A 158 -43.64 -33.09 -30.12
CA GLU A 158 -43.84 -33.60 -31.49
C GLU A 158 -44.50 -34.99 -31.58
N LYS A 159 -44.48 -35.79 -30.51
CA LYS A 159 -44.78 -37.25 -30.56
C LYS A 159 -45.98 -37.75 -29.74
N ASP A 160 -46.84 -36.84 -29.28
CA ASP A 160 -47.98 -37.11 -28.39
C ASP A 160 -47.60 -37.58 -26.96
N THR A 161 -48.37 -37.13 -25.98
CA THR A 161 -47.82 -36.28 -24.90
C THR A 161 -47.73 -36.96 -23.53
N ASN A 162 -46.54 -37.06 -22.92
CA ASN A 162 -46.42 -37.21 -21.47
C ASN A 162 -46.26 -35.81 -20.83
N ARG A 163 -47.39 -35.16 -20.52
CA ARG A 163 -47.43 -33.80 -19.97
C ARG A 163 -46.70 -33.68 -18.63
N GLU A 164 -46.71 -34.74 -17.82
CA GLU A 164 -45.99 -34.77 -16.54
C GLU A 164 -44.47 -34.73 -16.76
N LYS A 165 -43.96 -35.51 -17.71
CA LYS A 165 -42.53 -35.52 -18.08
C LYS A 165 -42.07 -34.16 -18.61
N ILE A 166 -42.90 -33.49 -19.41
CA ILE A 166 -42.61 -32.13 -19.90
C ILE A 166 -42.56 -31.15 -18.73
N ARG A 167 -43.54 -31.21 -17.81
CA ARG A 167 -43.58 -30.34 -16.63
C ARG A 167 -42.36 -30.54 -15.73
N GLU A 168 -41.91 -31.78 -15.53
CA GLU A 168 -40.69 -32.10 -14.79
C GLU A 168 -39.45 -31.45 -15.44
N LEU A 169 -39.27 -31.63 -16.75
CA LEU A 169 -38.14 -31.04 -17.49
C LEU A 169 -38.16 -29.50 -17.44
N VAL A 170 -39.33 -28.89 -17.54
CA VAL A 170 -39.49 -27.43 -17.43
C VAL A 170 -39.11 -26.95 -16.02
N ASN A 171 -39.54 -27.66 -14.97
CA ASN A 171 -39.16 -27.33 -13.59
C ASN A 171 -37.65 -27.42 -13.35
N VAL A 172 -36.97 -28.42 -13.93
CA VAL A 172 -35.51 -28.52 -13.88
C VAL A 172 -34.85 -27.31 -14.53
N VAL A 173 -35.29 -26.91 -15.72
CA VAL A 173 -34.75 -25.74 -16.44
C VAL A 173 -34.99 -24.46 -15.64
N MET A 174 -36.19 -24.26 -15.07
CA MET A 174 -36.48 -23.07 -14.24
C MET A 174 -35.56 -23.01 -13.00
N GLY A 175 -35.36 -24.14 -12.31
CA GLY A 175 -34.44 -24.19 -11.17
C GLY A 175 -32.97 -23.92 -11.55
N GLU A 176 -32.54 -24.34 -12.75
CA GLU A 176 -31.22 -23.99 -13.28
C GLU A 176 -31.11 -22.48 -13.58
N VAL A 177 -32.19 -21.81 -14.04
CA VAL A 177 -32.22 -20.36 -14.27
C VAL A 177 -32.10 -19.59 -12.96
N ASP A 178 -32.85 -20.01 -11.92
CA ASP A 178 -32.77 -19.40 -10.60
C ASP A 178 -31.37 -19.49 -9.99
N ARG A 179 -30.68 -20.62 -10.20
CA ARG A 179 -29.28 -20.78 -9.78
C ARG A 179 -28.34 -19.80 -10.50
N ILE A 180 -28.49 -19.62 -11.80
CA ILE A 180 -27.71 -18.63 -12.55
C ILE A 180 -27.97 -17.22 -12.00
N ASN A 181 -29.23 -16.86 -11.76
CA ASN A 181 -29.59 -15.56 -11.21
C ASN A 181 -28.97 -15.33 -9.82
N LEU A 182 -28.98 -16.34 -8.94
CA LEU A 182 -28.33 -16.25 -7.64
C LEU A 182 -26.81 -16.00 -7.76
N LEU A 183 -26.13 -16.75 -8.63
CA LEU A 183 -24.69 -16.59 -8.87
C LEU A 183 -24.33 -15.21 -9.42
N VAL A 184 -25.12 -14.70 -10.37
CA VAL A 184 -24.94 -13.35 -10.93
C VAL A 184 -25.15 -12.28 -9.87
N ASN A 185 -26.14 -12.43 -9.00
CA ASN A 185 -26.37 -11.51 -7.89
C ASN A 185 -25.26 -11.54 -6.84
N GLN A 186 -24.75 -12.73 -6.49
CA GLN A 186 -23.60 -12.88 -5.59
C GLN A 186 -22.35 -12.21 -6.17
N PHE A 187 -22.11 -12.36 -7.47
CA PHE A 187 -21.00 -11.69 -8.15
C PHE A 187 -21.10 -10.17 -8.14
N LYS A 188 -22.28 -9.64 -8.47
CA LYS A 188 -22.54 -8.20 -8.47
C LYS A 188 -22.24 -7.57 -7.10
N ASN A 189 -22.53 -8.30 -6.02
CA ASN A 189 -22.24 -7.86 -4.66
C ASN A 189 -20.73 -7.81 -4.33
N LEU A 190 -19.89 -8.59 -5.02
CA LEU A 190 -18.43 -8.55 -4.88
C LEU A 190 -17.78 -7.42 -5.69
N SER A 191 -18.45 -6.94 -6.75
CA SER A 191 -17.93 -5.89 -7.64
C SER A 191 -18.18 -4.47 -7.11
N MET A 192 -19.14 -4.31 -6.20
CA MET A 192 -19.51 -2.99 -5.68
C MET A 192 -18.60 -2.59 -4.52
N GLU A 193 -17.89 -1.48 -4.69
CA GLU A 193 -17.28 -0.77 -3.55
C GLU A 193 -18.39 -0.32 -2.62
N ARG A 194 -18.57 -1.05 -1.51
CA ARG A 194 -19.44 -0.59 -0.43
C ARG A 194 -18.73 0.58 0.24
N ARG A 195 -19.32 1.77 0.14
CA ARG A 195 -19.07 2.82 1.13
C ARG A 195 -19.56 2.27 2.46
N ILE A 196 -18.63 1.84 3.30
CA ILE A 196 -18.93 1.48 4.68
C ILE A 196 -19.40 2.77 5.34
N ASN A 197 -20.68 2.85 5.68
CA ASN A 197 -21.25 3.95 6.46
C ASN A 197 -21.41 3.45 7.90
N PRO A 198 -20.35 3.54 8.73
CA PRO A 198 -20.43 3.07 10.10
C PRO A 198 -21.41 3.96 10.87
N GLU A 199 -22.49 3.36 11.37
CA GLU A 199 -23.44 4.01 12.27
C GLU A 199 -23.45 3.30 13.62
N LYS A 200 -23.72 4.05 14.69
CA LYS A 200 -23.95 3.44 16.01
C LYS A 200 -25.36 2.87 16.02
N PHE A 201 -25.49 1.58 16.31
CA PHE A 201 -26.78 0.91 16.45
C PHE A 201 -26.81 0.03 17.70
N MET A 202 -28.02 -0.25 18.20
CA MET A 202 -28.20 -1.17 19.33
C MET A 202 -28.39 -2.60 18.83
N ILE A 203 -27.46 -3.49 19.20
CA ILE A 203 -27.46 -4.90 18.78
C ILE A 203 -28.79 -5.60 19.12
N ARG A 204 -29.40 -5.27 20.26
CA ARG A 204 -30.68 -5.86 20.69
C ARG A 204 -31.82 -5.58 19.69
N GLU A 205 -31.89 -4.36 19.16
CA GLU A 205 -32.94 -3.97 18.21
C GLU A 205 -32.75 -4.67 16.88
N LEU A 206 -31.51 -4.70 16.37
CA LEU A 206 -31.17 -5.42 15.15
C LEU A 206 -31.52 -6.92 15.24
N ILE A 207 -31.19 -7.56 16.36
CA ILE A 207 -31.56 -8.97 16.58
C ILE A 207 -33.09 -9.13 16.57
N GLY A 208 -33.83 -8.22 17.21
CA GLY A 208 -35.29 -8.23 17.21
C GLY A 208 -35.89 -8.09 15.81
N GLU A 209 -35.33 -7.23 14.97
CA GLU A 209 -35.75 -7.06 13.56
C GLU A 209 -35.45 -8.31 12.73
N VAL A 210 -34.26 -8.89 12.87
CA VAL A 210 -33.88 -10.10 12.13
C VAL A 210 -34.76 -11.28 12.52
N VAL A 211 -35.07 -11.45 13.81
CA VAL A 211 -35.94 -12.52 14.28
C VAL A 211 -37.34 -12.41 13.67
N LYS A 212 -37.90 -11.19 13.52
CA LYS A 212 -39.20 -11.01 12.87
C LYS A 212 -39.22 -11.51 11.43
N ILE A 213 -38.15 -11.29 10.66
CA ILE A 213 -38.04 -11.73 9.26
C ILE A 213 -38.14 -13.26 9.14
N TYR A 214 -37.71 -14.02 10.16
CA TYR A 214 -37.75 -15.48 10.16
C TYR A 214 -38.98 -16.08 10.85
N VAL A 215 -39.76 -15.28 11.58
CA VAL A 215 -40.99 -15.73 12.24
C VAL A 215 -42.22 -15.57 11.31
N ASP A 216 -42.14 -14.68 10.32
CA ASP A 216 -43.17 -14.46 9.30
C ASP A 216 -42.98 -15.31 8.01
N LEU A 217 -42.14 -16.36 8.07
CA LEU A 217 -41.85 -17.32 6.99
C LEU A 217 -42.35 -18.73 7.37
#